data_AF-A0A2G5I6N6-F1
#
_entry.id   AF-A0A2G5I6N6-F1
#
_cell.length_a   1.000
_cell.length_b   1.000
_cell.length_c   1.000
_cell.angle_alpha   90.00
_cell.angle_beta   90.00
_cell.angle_gamma   90.00
#
_symmetry.space_group_name_H-M   'P 1'
#
loop_
_entity.id
_entity.type
_entity.pdbx_description
1 polymer ?
#
loop_
_entity_poly.entity_id
_entity_poly.type
_entity_poly.pdbx_seq_one_letter_code
_entity_poly.pdbx_strand_id
1 'polypeptide(L)'
;MKLLYYSLAVYLSATPALAASSADSKKGDKPCTITSPTTGSFFDLTSLQIPDPATSKAKHPKEHSWNATGYDVGYNFTINFCGPVVETVEDVEGVDKELWRNVSAFYRHDDKVYSIGQQNSDLVMRGRKLVLNYTDGSPCEQSQDKRARSERLRESADEDDKKDDKKDDDEKEKEPAKKPKGRTKSTVISMLCDRDPLAPPLQLSFVGTLDECTYFFEGRSAAACATANTSKATLNPAGVFGVIVMIAIMVYFVGGCVYNRAVLQQRGWQQVPNYSLWLGILRFFRDIFIILTSSCTRYTPSRRGYHRVGQNGGMGGNGRARGDSADAENRLIDSLDEDWND
;
A
#
# COMPACT_ATOMS: atom_id res chain seq x y z
N MET A 1 33.43 -21.83 -27.95
CA MET A 1 32.08 -21.25 -28.16
C MET A 1 31.00 -21.72 -27.17
N LYS A 2 31.27 -22.59 -26.18
CA LYS A 2 30.28 -22.96 -25.14
C LYS A 2 30.33 -22.11 -23.85
N LEU A 3 31.43 -21.38 -23.62
CA LEU A 3 31.59 -20.52 -22.42
C LEU A 3 30.85 -19.17 -22.52
N LEU A 4 30.55 -18.70 -23.73
CA LEU A 4 29.77 -17.47 -23.98
C LEU A 4 28.26 -17.67 -23.72
N TYR A 5 27.77 -18.91 -23.81
CA TYR A 5 26.37 -19.22 -23.53
C TYR A 5 26.05 -19.22 -22.02
N TYR A 6 27.00 -19.61 -21.18
CA TYR A 6 26.82 -19.57 -19.73
C TYR A 6 26.88 -18.14 -19.16
N SER A 7 27.55 -17.20 -19.84
CA SER A 7 27.61 -15.79 -19.43
C SER A 7 26.31 -15.04 -19.74
N LEU A 8 25.62 -15.38 -20.83
CA LEU A 8 24.29 -14.82 -21.17
C LEU A 8 23.16 -15.36 -20.29
N ALA A 9 23.26 -16.60 -19.81
CA ALA A 9 22.26 -17.18 -18.91
C ALA A 9 22.25 -16.53 -17.51
N VAL A 10 23.39 -16.03 -17.03
CA VAL A 10 23.50 -15.34 -15.73
C VAL A 10 22.94 -13.90 -15.79
N TYR A 11 22.98 -13.25 -16.96
CA TYR A 11 22.39 -11.91 -17.14
C TYR A 11 20.87 -11.93 -17.31
N LEU A 12 20.26 -13.06 -17.67
CA LEU A 12 18.80 -13.18 -17.84
C LEU A 12 18.04 -13.54 -16.56
N SER A 13 18.73 -13.91 -15.46
CA SER A 13 18.12 -14.22 -14.17
C SER A 13 18.08 -13.03 -13.19
N ALA A 14 18.58 -11.86 -13.59
CA ALA A 14 18.53 -10.64 -12.78
C ALA A 14 17.30 -9.77 -13.15
N THR A 15 16.12 -10.38 -13.22
CA THR A 15 14.87 -9.61 -13.13
C THR A 15 14.59 -9.34 -11.65
N PRO A 16 14.52 -8.08 -11.18
CA PRO A 16 14.00 -7.82 -9.86
C PRO A 16 12.56 -8.32 -9.86
N ALA A 17 12.29 -9.37 -9.08
CA ALA A 17 10.94 -9.75 -8.77
C ALA A 17 10.28 -8.52 -8.14
N LEU A 18 9.36 -7.90 -8.86
CA LEU A 18 8.37 -7.00 -8.30
C LEU A 18 7.60 -7.86 -7.30
N ALA A 19 8.01 -7.81 -6.04
CA ALA A 19 7.21 -8.25 -4.93
C ALA A 19 5.95 -7.38 -4.97
N ALA A 20 4.88 -7.90 -5.57
CA ALA A 20 3.55 -7.42 -5.32
C ALA A 20 3.33 -7.59 -3.82
N SER A 21 3.57 -6.52 -3.08
CA SER A 21 3.13 -6.38 -1.70
C SER A 21 1.60 -6.44 -1.74
N SER A 22 1.05 -7.65 -1.64
CA SER A 22 -0.32 -7.86 -1.20
C SER A 22 -0.45 -7.10 0.12
N ALA A 23 -1.15 -5.97 0.07
CA ALA A 23 -1.45 -5.14 1.22
C ALA A 23 -2.22 -6.01 2.22
N ASP A 24 -1.49 -6.50 3.21
CA ASP A 24 -2.02 -7.24 4.33
C ASP A 24 -3.02 -6.32 5.04
N SER A 25 -4.30 -6.63 4.89
CA SER A 25 -5.42 -5.83 5.34
C SER A 25 -5.55 -5.96 6.85
N LYS A 26 -4.67 -5.29 7.59
CA LYS A 26 -5.01 -4.87 8.95
C LYS A 26 -6.21 -3.95 8.83
N LYS A 27 -7.22 -4.10 9.71
CA LYS A 27 -8.30 -3.11 9.91
C LYS A 27 -7.66 -1.77 10.30
N GLY A 28 -7.18 -1.03 9.32
CA GLY A 28 -6.81 0.36 9.36
C GLY A 28 -7.79 1.12 8.49
N ASP A 29 -8.00 2.39 8.81
CA ASP A 29 -8.87 3.28 8.06
C ASP A 29 -8.59 3.17 6.55
N LYS A 30 -9.65 3.10 5.75
CA LYS A 30 -9.52 3.00 4.29
C LYS A 30 -8.65 4.17 3.80
N PRO A 31 -7.63 3.91 2.97
CA PRO A 31 -6.75 4.97 2.49
C PRO A 31 -7.54 5.97 1.64
N CYS A 32 -7.31 7.27 1.88
CA CYS A 32 -7.94 8.38 1.17
C CYS A 32 -7.27 8.60 -0.20
N THR A 33 -7.24 7.57 -1.03
CA THR A 33 -6.47 7.54 -2.28
C THR A 33 -7.26 6.91 -3.43
N ILE A 34 -6.95 7.33 -4.66
CA ILE A 34 -7.54 6.75 -5.86
C ILE A 34 -6.54 6.76 -7.02
N THR A 35 -6.58 5.71 -7.83
CA THR A 35 -5.92 5.68 -9.14
C THR A 35 -6.96 5.88 -10.22
N SER A 36 -6.74 6.87 -11.08
CA SER A 36 -7.61 7.14 -12.22
C SER A 36 -7.56 5.97 -13.21
N PRO A 37 -8.71 5.34 -13.55
CA PRO A 37 -8.73 4.21 -14.49
C PRO A 37 -8.40 4.63 -15.93
N THR A 38 -8.62 5.90 -16.28
CA THR A 38 -8.40 6.40 -17.65
C THR A 38 -6.98 6.90 -17.88
N THR A 39 -6.33 7.47 -16.86
CA THR A 39 -5.00 8.10 -17.00
C THR A 39 -3.90 7.36 -16.25
N GLY A 40 -4.24 6.40 -15.38
CA GLY A 40 -3.28 5.72 -14.50
C GLY A 40 -2.65 6.62 -13.44
N SER A 41 -3.12 7.87 -13.31
CA SER A 41 -2.60 8.85 -12.35
C SER A 41 -3.06 8.52 -10.93
N PHE A 42 -2.18 8.68 -9.95
CA PHE A 42 -2.49 8.45 -8.55
C PHE A 42 -2.78 9.77 -7.83
N PHE A 43 -3.82 9.76 -7.00
CA PHE A 43 -4.25 10.88 -6.19
C PHE A 43 -4.28 10.44 -4.72
N ASP A 44 -3.67 11.25 -3.87
CA ASP A 44 -3.58 11.00 -2.44
C ASP A 44 -4.03 12.25 -1.70
N LEU A 45 -5.21 12.17 -1.07
CA LEU A 45 -5.78 13.24 -0.26
C LEU A 45 -5.55 13.01 1.24
N THR A 46 -4.78 12.00 1.63
CA THR A 46 -4.52 11.66 3.04
C THR A 46 -3.90 12.83 3.81
N SER A 47 -3.12 13.68 3.15
CA SER A 47 -2.55 14.89 3.78
C SER A 47 -3.58 15.95 4.17
N LEU A 48 -4.80 15.87 3.63
CA LEU A 48 -5.91 16.77 3.97
C LEU A 48 -6.77 16.28 5.12
N GLN A 49 -6.69 14.98 5.42
CA GLN A 49 -7.37 14.39 6.56
C GLN A 49 -6.75 14.91 7.85
N ILE A 50 -7.59 15.50 8.69
CA ILE A 50 -7.18 15.93 10.04
C ILE A 50 -7.57 14.80 10.99
N PRO A 51 -6.60 14.06 11.58
CA PRO A 51 -6.91 13.04 12.56
C PRO A 51 -7.37 13.66 13.87
N ASP A 52 -8.09 12.89 14.67
CA ASP A 52 -8.48 13.31 16.02
C ASP A 52 -7.23 13.66 16.85
N PRO A 53 -7.16 14.88 17.45
CA PRO A 53 -6.02 15.32 18.24
C PRO A 53 -5.68 14.37 19.40
N ALA A 54 -6.66 13.64 19.96
CA ALA A 54 -6.43 12.66 21.01
C ALA A 54 -5.63 11.43 20.54
N THR A 55 -5.70 11.11 19.25
CA THR A 55 -5.04 9.93 18.65
C THR A 55 -3.83 10.30 17.79
N SER A 56 -3.65 11.59 17.50
CA SER A 56 -2.61 12.09 16.61
C SER A 56 -1.21 11.99 17.23
N LYS A 57 -0.24 11.50 16.45
CA LYS A 57 1.19 11.46 16.81
C LYS A 57 1.95 12.72 16.41
N ALA A 58 1.26 13.72 15.86
CA ALA A 58 1.88 14.97 15.42
C ALA A 58 2.32 15.82 16.63
N LYS A 59 3.46 16.50 16.50
CA LYS A 59 3.99 17.40 17.54
C LYS A 59 3.07 18.59 17.83
N HIS A 60 2.35 19.05 16.81
CA HIS A 60 1.32 20.09 16.88
C HIS A 60 0.13 19.62 16.05
N PRO A 61 -0.80 18.83 16.64
CA PRO A 61 -1.99 18.38 15.92
C PRO A 61 -2.90 19.58 15.64
N LYS A 62 -3.60 19.53 14.51
CA LYS A 62 -4.58 20.54 14.16
C LYS A 62 -5.88 20.27 14.93
N GLU A 63 -6.36 21.26 15.67
CA GLU A 63 -7.51 21.11 16.59
C GLU A 63 -8.86 21.43 15.95
N HIS A 64 -8.86 22.01 14.75
CA HIS A 64 -10.07 22.43 14.04
C HIS A 64 -10.11 21.88 12.63
N SER A 65 -11.30 21.46 12.19
CA SER A 65 -11.56 21.01 10.84
C SER A 65 -11.48 22.17 9.83
N TRP A 66 -11.62 21.87 8.54
CA TRP A 66 -11.60 22.92 7.51
C TRP A 66 -12.90 23.70 7.53
N ASN A 67 -12.80 25.02 7.42
CA ASN A 67 -13.96 25.90 7.37
C ASN A 67 -14.16 26.43 5.94
N ALA A 68 -15.41 26.48 5.49
CA ALA A 68 -15.82 27.19 4.29
C ALA A 68 -16.96 28.15 4.60
N THR A 69 -16.82 29.41 4.19
CA THR A 69 -17.80 30.45 4.41
C THR A 69 -18.88 30.41 3.32
N GLY A 70 -20.14 30.22 3.71
CA GLY A 70 -21.28 30.28 2.81
C GLY A 70 -21.84 31.69 2.69
N TYR A 71 -21.18 32.57 1.93
CA TYR A 71 -21.61 33.97 1.78
C TYR A 71 -23.06 34.13 1.31
N ASP A 72 -23.54 33.21 0.47
CA ASP A 72 -24.89 33.25 -0.09
C ASP A 72 -25.98 32.78 0.89
N VAL A 73 -25.61 31.93 1.86
CA VAL A 73 -26.56 31.28 2.79
C VAL A 73 -26.45 31.80 4.22
N GLY A 74 -25.44 32.60 4.53
CA GLY A 74 -25.30 33.28 5.82
C GLY A 74 -24.72 32.43 6.97
N TYR A 75 -24.24 31.22 6.69
CA TYR A 75 -23.62 30.34 7.69
C TYR A 75 -22.32 29.72 7.19
N ASN A 76 -21.51 29.26 8.15
CA ASN A 76 -20.22 28.62 7.91
C ASN A 76 -20.33 27.10 7.97
N PHE A 77 -19.54 26.44 7.13
CA PHE A 77 -19.49 25.00 7.00
C PHE A 77 -18.19 24.47 7.58
N THR A 78 -18.29 23.40 8.36
CA THR A 78 -17.14 22.70 8.92
C THR A 78 -17.03 21.33 8.27
N ILE A 79 -15.89 21.04 7.65
CA ILE A 79 -15.67 19.86 6.82
C ILE A 79 -14.31 19.24 7.11
N ASN A 80 -14.26 17.93 7.23
CA ASN A 80 -13.02 17.15 7.20
C ASN A 80 -12.99 16.25 5.94
N PHE A 81 -11.82 15.74 5.59
CA PHE A 81 -11.60 14.90 4.41
C PHE A 81 -11.33 13.45 4.82
N CYS A 82 -12.07 12.49 4.25
CA CYS A 82 -11.89 11.06 4.49
C CYS A 82 -11.95 10.61 5.97
N GLY A 83 -12.49 11.47 6.82
CA GLY A 83 -12.55 11.33 8.27
C GLY A 83 -13.74 12.07 8.85
N PRO A 84 -14.13 11.77 10.09
CA PRO A 84 -15.10 12.57 10.82
C PRO A 84 -14.50 13.93 11.17
N VAL A 85 -15.34 14.93 11.45
CA VAL A 85 -14.88 16.22 11.95
C VAL A 85 -14.19 16.07 13.31
N VAL A 86 -13.25 16.97 13.59
CA VAL A 86 -12.50 16.99 14.85
C VAL A 86 -13.37 17.48 16.00
N GLU A 87 -14.30 18.39 15.70
CA GLU A 87 -15.21 18.97 16.66
C GLU A 87 -16.21 17.92 17.18
N THR A 88 -16.49 17.94 18.48
CA THR A 88 -17.54 17.11 19.05
C THR A 88 -18.90 17.62 18.57
N VAL A 89 -19.57 16.81 17.73
CA VAL A 89 -20.90 17.12 17.22
C VAL A 89 -21.94 16.37 18.05
N GLU A 90 -22.85 17.13 18.67
CA GLU A 90 -23.96 16.61 19.45
C GLU A 90 -25.27 17.21 18.95
N ASP A 91 -26.38 16.53 19.24
CA ASP A 91 -27.74 16.95 18.90
C ASP A 91 -27.95 17.25 17.40
N VAL A 92 -27.48 16.32 16.56
CA VAL A 92 -27.62 16.46 15.10
C VAL A 92 -29.05 16.15 14.68
N GLU A 93 -29.67 17.10 14.01
CA GLU A 93 -31.05 17.01 13.53
C GLU A 93 -31.26 15.80 12.60
N GLY A 94 -32.14 14.89 13.01
CA GLY A 94 -32.56 13.74 12.21
C GLY A 94 -31.48 12.70 11.88
N VAL A 95 -30.39 12.66 12.64
CA VAL A 95 -29.33 11.64 12.53
C VAL A 95 -29.23 10.86 13.85
N ASP A 96 -29.12 9.54 13.78
CA ASP A 96 -29.01 8.67 14.96
C ASP A 96 -27.72 8.96 15.76
N LYS A 97 -27.79 8.86 17.09
CA LYS A 97 -26.66 9.17 18.00
C LYS A 97 -25.39 8.38 17.71
N GLU A 98 -25.54 7.15 17.22
CA GLU A 98 -24.42 6.28 16.84
C GLU A 98 -23.64 6.82 15.65
N LEU A 99 -24.31 7.58 14.78
CA LEU A 99 -23.73 8.14 13.55
C LEU A 99 -23.12 9.53 13.75
N TRP A 100 -23.33 10.18 14.91
CA TRP A 100 -22.76 11.51 15.18
C TRP A 100 -21.24 11.52 15.12
N ARG A 101 -20.60 10.41 15.54
CA ARG A 101 -19.14 10.24 15.48
C ARG A 101 -18.59 10.12 14.05
N ASN A 102 -19.44 9.81 13.07
CA ASN A 102 -19.03 9.64 11.68
C ASN A 102 -19.32 10.87 10.83
N VAL A 103 -19.84 11.95 11.42
CA VAL A 103 -20.17 13.17 10.67
C VAL A 103 -18.88 13.78 10.12
N SER A 104 -18.75 13.88 8.80
CA SER A 104 -17.58 14.45 8.13
C SER A 104 -17.77 15.91 7.74
N ALA A 105 -19.01 16.36 7.67
CA ALA A 105 -19.36 17.73 7.32
C ALA A 105 -20.67 18.15 7.99
N PHE A 106 -20.69 19.36 8.55
CA PHE A 106 -21.88 19.94 9.17
C PHE A 106 -21.91 21.47 9.04
N TYR A 107 -23.08 22.06 9.30
CA TYR A 107 -23.25 23.48 9.53
C TYR A 107 -24.13 23.73 10.75
N ARG A 108 -24.06 24.96 11.28
CA ARG A 108 -24.93 25.43 12.37
C ARG A 108 -25.83 26.55 11.85
N HIS A 109 -27.13 26.44 12.12
CA HIS A 109 -28.14 27.43 11.75
C HIS A 109 -29.24 27.44 12.80
N ASP A 110 -29.65 28.63 13.26
CA ASP A 110 -30.68 28.80 14.31
C ASP A 110 -30.49 27.89 15.54
N ASP A 111 -29.28 27.90 16.10
CA ASP A 111 -28.88 27.08 17.27
C ASP A 111 -28.98 25.55 17.08
N LYS A 112 -29.23 25.09 15.85
CA LYS A 112 -29.30 23.67 15.49
C LYS A 112 -28.11 23.24 14.66
N VAL A 113 -27.78 21.95 14.76
CA VAL A 113 -26.68 21.33 14.02
C VAL A 113 -27.23 20.40 12.96
N TYR A 114 -26.86 20.66 11.71
CA TYR A 114 -27.26 19.85 10.56
C TYR A 114 -26.04 19.17 9.94
N SER A 115 -26.07 17.84 9.88
CA SER A 115 -25.09 17.09 9.10
C SER A 115 -25.41 17.20 7.61
N ILE A 116 -24.39 17.41 6.79
CA ILE A 116 -24.47 17.39 5.32
C ILE A 116 -23.76 16.18 4.72
N GLY A 117 -23.34 15.25 5.58
CA GLY A 117 -22.91 13.93 5.19
C GLY A 117 -22.01 13.22 6.21
N GLN A 118 -21.92 11.91 6.02
CA GLN A 118 -21.10 10.99 6.81
C GLN A 118 -19.74 10.75 6.18
N GLN A 119 -18.81 10.26 6.99
CA GLN A 119 -17.46 9.91 6.61
C GLN A 119 -17.47 8.94 5.44
N ASN A 120 -16.74 9.33 4.41
CA ASN A 120 -16.46 8.50 3.26
C ASN A 120 -15.01 8.72 2.82
N SER A 121 -14.25 7.64 2.63
CA SER A 121 -12.89 7.70 2.09
C SER A 121 -12.83 7.31 0.61
N ASP A 122 -13.95 6.89 0.03
CA ASP A 122 -14.03 6.40 -1.33
C ASP A 122 -14.13 7.61 -2.29
N LEU A 123 -13.00 7.95 -2.92
CA LEU A 123 -12.90 8.99 -3.93
C LEU A 123 -13.48 8.51 -5.27
N VAL A 124 -14.01 9.45 -6.07
CA VAL A 124 -14.64 9.13 -7.35
C VAL A 124 -14.08 10.04 -8.44
N MET A 125 -13.64 9.44 -9.53
CA MET A 125 -13.30 10.18 -10.75
C MET A 125 -14.56 10.44 -11.57
N ARG A 126 -14.95 11.70 -11.71
CA ARG A 126 -16.06 12.13 -12.59
C ARG A 126 -15.45 12.80 -13.82
N GLY A 127 -15.17 12.01 -14.85
CA GLY A 127 -14.40 12.47 -16.01
C GLY A 127 -12.97 12.84 -15.61
N ARG A 128 -12.60 14.11 -15.76
CA ARG A 128 -11.27 14.64 -15.36
C ARG A 128 -11.25 15.25 -13.95
N LYS A 129 -12.39 15.27 -13.25
CA LYS A 129 -12.49 15.85 -11.91
C LYS A 129 -12.37 14.76 -10.85
N LEU A 130 -11.56 15.03 -9.83
CA LEU A 130 -11.50 14.24 -8.61
C LEU A 130 -12.60 14.73 -7.67
N VAL A 131 -13.47 13.82 -7.22
CA VAL A 131 -14.65 14.18 -6.43
C VAL A 131 -14.72 13.32 -5.17
N LEU A 132 -15.03 13.94 -4.05
CA LEU A 132 -15.36 13.29 -2.78
C LEU A 132 -16.84 13.52 -2.48
N ASN A 133 -17.57 12.44 -2.20
CA ASN A 133 -19.01 12.48 -1.92
C ASN A 133 -19.28 12.09 -0.48
N TYR A 134 -20.05 12.90 0.22
CA TYR A 134 -20.63 12.56 1.52
C TYR A 134 -22.14 12.43 1.40
N THR A 135 -22.69 11.36 1.98
CA THR A 135 -24.11 11.01 1.93
C THR A 135 -24.66 10.84 3.34
N ASP A 136 -25.96 10.61 3.46
CA ASP A 136 -26.60 10.22 4.73
C ASP A 136 -26.49 11.29 5.83
N GLY A 137 -26.58 12.57 5.44
CA GLY A 137 -26.73 13.67 6.37
C GLY A 137 -28.13 13.79 6.96
N SER A 138 -28.42 14.94 7.55
CA SER A 138 -29.72 15.28 8.11
C SER A 138 -30.84 15.26 7.03
N PRO A 139 -32.11 15.06 7.40
CA PRO A 139 -33.22 15.08 6.44
C PRO A 139 -33.40 16.43 5.76
N CYS A 140 -33.82 16.43 4.49
CA CYS A 140 -34.08 17.66 3.74
C CYS A 140 -35.45 18.26 4.07
N GLU A 141 -35.51 19.59 4.17
CA GLU A 141 -36.69 20.36 4.60
C GLU A 141 -37.88 20.17 3.66
N GLN A 142 -37.62 20.12 2.34
CA GLN A 142 -38.64 19.96 1.29
C GLN A 142 -39.45 18.65 1.36
N SER A 143 -39.05 17.72 2.23
CA SER A 143 -39.81 16.49 2.45
C SER A 143 -40.93 16.64 3.48
N GLN A 144 -40.92 17.65 4.36
CA GLN A 144 -41.87 17.73 5.46
C GLN A 144 -43.31 18.05 4.99
N ASP A 145 -43.49 18.98 4.04
CA ASP A 145 -44.83 19.36 3.56
C ASP A 145 -45.52 18.26 2.73
N LYS A 146 -44.76 17.53 1.91
CA LYS A 146 -45.30 16.37 1.16
C LYS A 146 -45.46 15.13 2.04
N ARG A 147 -44.64 14.97 3.09
CA ARG A 147 -44.77 13.89 4.07
C ARG A 147 -45.99 14.09 4.96
N ALA A 148 -46.25 15.29 5.47
CA ALA A 148 -47.47 15.58 6.23
C ALA A 148 -48.74 15.27 5.40
N ARG A 149 -48.70 15.55 4.09
CA ARG A 149 -49.78 15.18 3.17
C ARG A 149 -49.86 13.67 2.89
N SER A 150 -48.72 12.98 2.73
CA SER A 150 -48.71 11.53 2.48
C SER A 150 -48.99 10.69 3.73
N GLU A 151 -48.65 11.18 4.92
CA GLU A 151 -49.00 10.55 6.20
C GLU A 151 -50.50 10.71 6.48
N ARG A 152 -51.08 11.90 6.28
CA ARG A 152 -52.55 12.09 6.37
C ARG A 152 -53.33 11.23 5.35
N LEU A 153 -52.76 10.97 4.17
CA LEU A 153 -53.37 10.08 3.17
C LEU A 153 -53.22 8.59 3.48
N ARG A 154 -52.24 8.19 4.31
CA ARG A 154 -52.09 6.81 4.77
C ARG A 154 -52.93 6.53 6.01
N GLU A 155 -53.02 7.50 6.92
CA GLU A 155 -53.84 7.40 8.13
C GLU A 155 -55.34 7.30 7.80
N SER A 156 -55.77 7.82 6.65
CA SER A 156 -57.15 7.67 6.14
C SER A 156 -57.42 6.39 5.35
N ALA A 157 -56.40 5.57 5.05
CA ALA A 157 -56.55 4.28 4.37
C ALA A 157 -56.55 3.09 5.36
N ASP A 158 -56.12 3.30 6.61
CA ASP A 158 -56.03 2.27 7.65
C ASP A 158 -57.28 2.21 8.56
N GLU A 159 -58.29 3.09 8.37
CA GLU A 159 -59.53 3.11 9.17
C GLU A 159 -60.67 2.24 8.62
N ASP A 160 -60.58 1.73 7.38
CA ASP A 160 -61.71 1.02 6.74
C ASP A 160 -61.70 -0.52 6.85
N ASP A 161 -60.66 -1.15 7.44
CA ASP A 161 -60.55 -2.62 7.54
C ASP A 161 -60.64 -3.15 8.98
N LYS A 162 -61.72 -2.78 9.70
CA LYS A 162 -62.14 -3.51 10.92
C LYS A 162 -63.60 -3.96 10.84
N LYS A 163 -63.81 -5.05 10.10
CA LYS A 163 -64.91 -5.98 10.38
C LYS A 163 -64.41 -7.42 10.39
N ASP A 164 -64.67 -8.05 11.53
CA ASP A 164 -64.99 -9.47 11.71
C ASP A 164 -63.92 -10.51 11.32
N ASP A 165 -63.18 -11.06 12.29
CA ASP A 165 -63.53 -12.34 12.94
C ASP A 165 -62.36 -12.99 13.73
N LYS A 166 -62.75 -13.92 14.58
CA LYS A 166 -62.09 -14.59 15.71
C LYS A 166 -60.79 -15.39 15.43
N LYS A 167 -59.95 -15.42 16.48
CA LYS A 167 -59.11 -16.53 17.01
C LYS A 167 -58.08 -17.21 16.08
N ASP A 168 -56.80 -17.10 16.41
CA ASP A 168 -55.97 -18.19 16.99
C ASP A 168 -54.49 -17.74 17.07
N ASP A 169 -53.76 -18.38 17.98
CA ASP A 169 -52.39 -18.09 18.41
C ASP A 169 -51.35 -18.13 17.27
N ASP A 170 -50.47 -17.10 17.21
CA ASP A 170 -49.09 -17.21 16.71
C ASP A 170 -48.33 -15.89 16.99
N GLU A 171 -47.36 -15.96 17.91
CA GLU A 171 -46.38 -14.89 18.17
C GLU A 171 -45.47 -14.73 16.95
N LYS A 172 -45.85 -13.86 16.01
CA LYS A 172 -44.94 -13.33 14.99
C LYS A 172 -44.38 -12.00 15.47
N GLU A 173 -43.09 -12.00 15.79
CA GLU A 173 -42.28 -10.79 15.96
C GLU A 173 -42.53 -9.86 14.77
N LYS A 174 -43.20 -8.74 15.03
CA LYS A 174 -43.35 -7.67 14.04
C LYS A 174 -41.97 -7.05 13.85
N GLU A 175 -41.31 -7.39 12.75
CA GLU A 175 -40.17 -6.60 12.27
C GLU A 175 -40.58 -5.11 12.22
N PRO A 176 -39.80 -4.19 12.80
CA PRO A 176 -40.15 -2.78 12.76
C PRO A 176 -40.12 -2.32 11.29
N ALA A 177 -41.30 -1.98 10.77
CA ALA A 177 -41.47 -1.42 9.45
C ALA A 177 -40.52 -0.22 9.27
N LYS A 178 -39.50 -0.39 8.42
CA LYS A 178 -38.56 0.68 8.09
C LYS A 178 -39.35 1.83 7.47
N LYS A 179 -39.49 2.94 8.22
CA LYS A 179 -40.09 4.17 7.71
C LYS A 179 -39.43 4.57 6.38
N PRO A 180 -40.19 5.06 5.38
CA PRO A 180 -39.60 5.54 4.14
C PRO A 180 -38.65 6.73 4.45
N LYS A 181 -37.35 6.46 4.39
CA LYS A 181 -36.30 7.46 4.58
C LYS A 181 -36.45 8.50 3.48
N GLY A 182 -36.77 9.72 3.88
CA GLY A 182 -36.84 10.87 3.00
C GLY A 182 -35.45 11.21 2.52
N ARG A 183 -35.38 12.10 1.51
CA ARG A 183 -34.10 12.53 0.98
C ARG A 183 -33.27 13.17 2.10
N THR A 184 -32.03 12.72 2.23
CA THR A 184 -31.05 13.23 3.20
C THR A 184 -30.11 14.22 2.51
N LYS A 185 -29.54 15.12 3.30
CA LYS A 185 -28.56 16.10 2.84
C LYS A 185 -27.30 15.36 2.41
N SER A 186 -26.67 15.85 1.35
CA SER A 186 -25.47 15.27 0.76
C SER A 186 -24.55 16.36 0.26
N THR A 187 -23.26 16.04 0.23
CA THR A 187 -22.21 16.98 -0.12
C THR A 187 -21.33 16.41 -1.22
N VAL A 188 -21.01 17.25 -2.21
CA VAL A 188 -20.09 16.92 -3.30
C VAL A 188 -18.95 17.92 -3.27
N ILE A 189 -17.74 17.41 -3.08
CA ILE A 189 -16.52 18.22 -3.02
C ILE A 189 -15.70 17.93 -4.27
N SER A 190 -15.56 18.92 -5.14
CA SER A 190 -14.71 18.84 -6.32
C SER A 190 -13.30 19.29 -5.96
N MET A 191 -12.34 18.38 -6.08
CA MET A 191 -10.93 18.66 -5.80
C MET A 191 -10.21 19.14 -7.06
N LEU A 192 -9.52 20.27 -6.94
CA LEU A 192 -8.72 20.90 -7.98
C LEU A 192 -7.25 20.92 -7.55
N CYS A 193 -6.37 20.53 -8.48
CA CYS A 193 -4.93 20.60 -8.29
C CYS A 193 -4.48 22.06 -8.26
N ASP A 194 -3.83 22.45 -7.18
CA ASP A 194 -3.13 23.73 -7.05
C ASP A 194 -1.65 23.48 -6.76
N ARG A 195 -0.77 23.97 -7.63
CA ARG A 195 0.68 23.75 -7.52
C ARG A 195 1.43 24.96 -6.97
N ASP A 196 0.72 26.01 -6.57
CA ASP A 196 1.35 27.19 -5.99
C ASP A 196 1.99 26.84 -4.63
N PRO A 197 3.33 26.93 -4.49
CA PRO A 197 4.00 26.64 -3.22
C PRO A 197 3.68 27.66 -2.11
N LEU A 198 3.14 28.84 -2.44
CA LEU A 198 2.71 29.85 -1.47
C LEU A 198 1.25 29.64 -1.03
N ALA A 199 0.48 28.80 -1.72
CA ALA A 199 -0.89 28.53 -1.34
C ALA A 199 -0.96 27.76 -0.01
N PRO A 200 -2.01 28.00 0.80
CA PRO A 200 -2.24 27.20 1.99
C PRO A 200 -2.49 25.73 1.61
N PRO A 201 -2.34 24.79 2.57
CA PRO A 201 -2.52 23.35 2.32
C PRO A 201 -3.88 22.98 1.70
N LEU A 202 -4.93 23.73 2.02
CA LEU A 202 -6.24 23.62 1.41
C LEU A 202 -6.92 25.00 1.37
N GLN A 203 -7.47 25.37 0.21
CA GLN A 203 -8.46 26.42 0.10
C GLN A 203 -9.81 25.77 -0.21
N LEU A 204 -10.77 25.93 0.69
CA LEU A 204 -12.11 25.36 0.56
C LEU A 204 -13.11 26.48 0.30
N SER A 205 -13.81 26.42 -0.84
CA SER A 205 -14.85 27.38 -1.22
C SER A 205 -16.19 26.69 -1.37
N PHE A 206 -17.23 27.35 -0.87
CA PHE A 206 -18.61 26.96 -1.13
C PHE A 206 -19.02 27.45 -2.51
N VAL A 207 -19.56 26.54 -3.34
CA VAL A 207 -20.01 26.86 -4.71
C VAL A 207 -21.49 27.22 -4.73
N GLY A 208 -22.30 26.50 -3.95
CA GLY A 208 -23.74 26.75 -3.87
C GLY A 208 -24.56 25.54 -3.43
N THR A 209 -25.84 25.79 -3.21
CA THR A 209 -26.89 24.79 -3.00
C THR A 209 -28.13 25.22 -3.79
N LEU A 210 -28.85 24.26 -4.37
CA LEU A 210 -30.06 24.54 -5.18
C LEU A 210 -31.35 24.16 -4.46
N ASP A 211 -31.28 23.13 -3.61
CA ASP A 211 -32.44 22.52 -2.96
C ASP A 211 -32.25 22.37 -1.44
N GLU A 212 -31.23 23.04 -0.87
CA GLU A 212 -30.85 22.96 0.56
C GLU A 212 -30.64 21.50 1.04
N CYS A 213 -30.36 20.63 0.08
CA CYS A 213 -30.28 19.18 0.23
C CYS A 213 -28.99 18.65 -0.42
N THR A 214 -28.52 19.31 -1.47
CA THR A 214 -27.23 19.05 -2.11
C THR A 214 -26.33 20.27 -1.99
N TYR A 215 -25.14 20.06 -1.44
CA TYR A 215 -24.14 21.11 -1.23
C TYR A 215 -22.93 20.84 -2.11
N PHE A 216 -22.49 21.86 -2.84
CA PHE A 216 -21.32 21.77 -3.70
C PHE A 216 -20.19 22.62 -3.15
N PHE A 217 -19.02 22.00 -3.01
CA PHE A 217 -17.78 22.67 -2.59
C PHE A 217 -16.70 22.45 -3.63
N GLU A 218 -15.80 23.42 -3.72
CA GLU A 218 -14.57 23.31 -4.48
C GLU A 218 -13.38 23.39 -3.51
N GLY A 219 -12.52 22.37 -3.55
CA GLY A 219 -11.32 22.29 -2.73
C GLY A 219 -10.08 22.41 -3.60
N ARG A 220 -9.26 23.43 -3.40
CA ARG A 220 -7.96 23.60 -4.09
C ARG A 220 -6.82 23.17 -3.20
N SER A 221 -6.00 22.22 -3.67
CA SER A 221 -4.85 21.72 -2.92
C SER A 221 -3.80 21.09 -3.82
N ALA A 222 -2.54 21.11 -3.38
CA ALA A 222 -1.45 20.36 -3.99
C ALA A 222 -1.65 18.84 -3.88
N ALA A 223 -2.39 18.36 -2.87
CA ALA A 223 -2.70 16.93 -2.69
C ALA A 223 -3.58 16.37 -3.83
N ALA A 224 -4.42 17.23 -4.43
CA ALA A 224 -5.28 16.87 -5.55
C ALA A 224 -4.52 16.80 -6.89
N CYS A 225 -3.21 17.06 -6.89
CA CYS A 225 -2.39 16.94 -8.09
C CYS A 225 -2.03 15.48 -8.37
N ALA A 226 -2.19 15.08 -9.63
CA ALA A 226 -1.76 13.78 -10.11
C ALA A 226 -0.28 13.55 -9.76
N THR A 227 -0.04 12.55 -8.94
CA THR A 227 1.30 12.03 -8.66
C THR A 227 1.51 10.78 -9.51
N ALA A 228 2.72 10.63 -10.06
CA ALA A 228 3.10 9.34 -10.60
C ALA A 228 3.26 8.39 -9.42
N ASN A 229 2.79 7.14 -9.55
CA ASN A 229 3.17 6.02 -8.68
C ASN A 229 4.68 5.69 -8.78
N THR A 230 5.52 6.66 -9.08
CA THR A 230 6.90 6.63 -8.65
C THR A 230 6.84 6.82 -7.15
N SER A 231 6.80 5.70 -6.43
CA SER A 231 7.45 5.59 -5.12
C SER A 231 8.61 6.57 -5.16
N LYS A 232 8.50 7.68 -4.41
CA LYS A 232 9.61 8.61 -4.27
C LYS A 232 10.77 7.70 -3.92
N ALA A 233 11.72 7.55 -4.84
CA ALA A 233 12.93 6.79 -4.60
C ALA A 233 13.72 7.67 -3.64
N THR A 234 13.26 7.75 -2.39
CA THR A 234 14.02 8.16 -1.25
C THR A 234 15.10 7.11 -1.21
N LEU A 235 16.21 7.38 -1.91
CA LEU A 235 17.36 6.51 -1.92
C LEU A 235 17.68 6.28 -0.46
N ASN A 236 17.42 5.06 0.02
CA ASN A 236 17.68 4.72 1.41
C ASN A 236 19.13 5.11 1.69
N PRO A 237 19.46 5.69 2.86
CA PRO A 237 20.83 6.04 3.19
C PRO A 237 21.82 4.89 2.93
N ALA A 238 21.36 3.64 3.13
CA ALA A 238 22.08 2.42 2.79
C ALA A 238 22.36 2.24 1.28
N GLY A 239 21.43 2.62 0.40
CA GLY A 239 21.59 2.55 -1.06
C GLY A 239 22.67 3.50 -1.58
N VAL A 240 22.68 4.74 -1.08
CA VAL A 240 23.73 5.73 -1.44
C VAL A 240 25.10 5.25 -0.95
N PHE A 241 25.18 4.79 0.30
CA PHE A 241 26.42 4.24 0.85
C PHE A 241 26.93 3.02 0.06
N GLY A 242 26.02 2.12 -0.35
CA GLY A 242 26.36 0.95 -1.17
C GLY A 242 26.98 1.31 -2.51
N VAL A 243 26.46 2.33 -3.19
CA VAL A 243 27.03 2.82 -4.48
C VAL A 243 28.44 3.39 -4.28
N ILE A 244 28.65 4.18 -3.22
CA ILE A 244 29.96 4.76 -2.90
C ILE A 244 31.00 3.67 -2.65
N VAL A 245 30.67 2.65 -1.84
CA VAL A 245 31.56 1.53 -1.56
C VAL A 245 31.88 0.73 -2.83
N MET A 246 30.89 0.51 -3.70
CA MET A 246 31.09 -0.20 -4.97
C MET A 246 32.09 0.53 -5.88
N ILE A 247 31.94 1.85 -6.04
CA ILE A 247 32.87 2.67 -6.82
C ILE A 247 34.28 2.65 -6.20
N ALA A 248 34.39 2.76 -4.87
CA ALA A 248 35.68 2.73 -4.19
C ALA A 248 36.42 1.39 -4.41
N ILE A 249 35.71 0.26 -4.34
CA ILE A 249 36.27 -1.06 -4.64
C ILE A 249 36.73 -1.14 -6.10
N MET A 250 35.92 -0.66 -7.04
CA MET A 250 36.27 -0.67 -8.47
C MET A 250 37.54 0.14 -8.75
N VAL A 251 37.65 1.36 -8.20
CA VAL A 251 38.84 2.20 -8.33
C VAL A 251 40.05 1.55 -7.68
N TYR A 252 39.90 0.91 -6.52
CA TYR A 252 40.98 0.20 -5.85
C TYR A 252 41.53 -0.96 -6.69
N PHE A 253 40.66 -1.78 -7.28
CA PHE A 253 41.09 -2.88 -8.15
C PHE A 253 41.71 -2.37 -9.47
N VAL A 254 41.04 -1.45 -10.17
CA VAL A 254 41.53 -0.97 -11.47
C VAL A 254 42.82 -0.16 -11.30
N GLY A 255 42.82 0.82 -10.39
CA GLY A 255 43.98 1.65 -10.11
C GLY A 255 45.14 0.85 -9.53
N GLY A 256 44.88 -0.08 -8.61
CA GLY A 256 45.90 -0.95 -8.04
C GLY A 256 46.49 -1.94 -9.04
N CYS A 257 45.67 -2.54 -9.92
CA CYS A 257 46.17 -3.38 -11.01
C CYS A 257 47.02 -2.58 -12.01
N VAL A 258 46.60 -1.37 -12.37
CA VAL A 258 47.39 -0.47 -13.25
C VAL A 258 48.70 -0.08 -12.58
N TYR A 259 48.68 0.28 -11.30
CA TYR A 259 49.88 0.64 -10.54
C TYR A 259 50.87 -0.53 -10.44
N ASN A 260 50.40 -1.71 -10.02
CA ASN A 260 51.25 -2.90 -9.88
C ASN A 260 51.80 -3.39 -11.23
N ARG A 261 51.07 -3.18 -12.32
CA ARG A 261 51.51 -3.52 -13.68
C ARG A 261 52.48 -2.49 -14.27
N ALA A 262 52.16 -1.20 -14.16
CA ALA A 262 52.89 -0.13 -14.83
C ALA A 262 54.13 0.33 -14.05
N VAL A 263 54.05 0.36 -12.72
CA VAL A 263 55.13 0.85 -11.85
C VAL A 263 55.95 -0.30 -11.28
N LEU A 264 55.30 -1.36 -10.76
CA LEU A 264 55.98 -2.48 -10.08
C LEU A 264 56.34 -3.65 -11.01
N GLN A 265 55.96 -3.60 -12.30
CA GLN A 265 56.23 -4.62 -13.32
C GLN A 265 55.87 -6.08 -12.93
N GLN A 266 54.93 -6.27 -12.00
CA GLN A 266 54.53 -7.60 -11.56
C GLN A 266 53.66 -8.29 -12.63
N ARG A 267 53.82 -9.61 -12.81
CA ARG A 267 53.08 -10.42 -13.80
C ARG A 267 52.20 -11.45 -13.10
N GLY A 268 51.06 -11.77 -13.71
CA GLY A 268 50.14 -12.80 -13.21
C GLY A 268 49.28 -12.33 -12.02
N TRP A 269 48.90 -13.27 -11.17
CA TRP A 269 47.96 -13.07 -10.04
C TRP A 269 48.46 -12.11 -8.95
N GLN A 270 49.76 -11.80 -8.94
CA GLN A 270 50.34 -10.80 -8.05
C GLN A 270 49.97 -9.36 -8.42
N GLN A 271 49.31 -9.12 -9.56
CA GLN A 271 48.84 -7.79 -9.96
C GLN A 271 47.69 -7.27 -9.08
N VAL A 272 46.94 -8.16 -8.43
CA VAL A 272 45.80 -7.79 -7.58
C VAL A 272 46.32 -7.28 -6.23
N PRO A 273 45.99 -6.03 -5.83
CA PRO A 273 46.37 -5.50 -4.52
C PRO A 273 45.79 -6.36 -3.40
N ASN A 274 46.63 -6.77 -2.42
CA ASN A 274 46.22 -7.54 -1.24
C ASN A 274 45.41 -8.81 -1.55
N TYR A 275 45.87 -9.63 -2.52
CA TYR A 275 45.16 -10.82 -2.99
C TYR A 275 44.75 -11.81 -1.87
N SER A 276 45.58 -11.96 -0.83
CA SER A 276 45.33 -12.88 0.29
C SER A 276 44.12 -12.46 1.12
N LEU A 277 43.91 -11.16 1.31
CA LEU A 277 42.77 -10.58 2.03
C LEU A 277 41.48 -10.79 1.22
N TRP A 278 41.51 -10.54 -0.09
CA TRP A 278 40.32 -10.72 -0.96
C TRP A 278 39.91 -12.17 -1.13
N LEU A 279 40.88 -13.10 -1.23
CA LEU A 279 40.59 -14.53 -1.21
C LEU A 279 39.93 -14.96 0.12
N GLY A 280 40.37 -14.38 1.25
CA GLY A 280 39.74 -14.60 2.55
C GLY A 280 38.28 -14.14 2.58
N ILE A 281 38.02 -12.93 2.09
CA ILE A 281 36.67 -12.34 2.02
C ILE A 281 35.75 -13.15 1.11
N LEU A 282 36.21 -13.51 -0.10
CA LEU A 282 35.40 -14.30 -1.05
C LEU A 282 35.13 -15.71 -0.55
N ARG A 283 36.09 -16.34 0.15
CA ARG A 283 35.89 -17.63 0.80
C ARG A 283 34.86 -17.55 1.92
N PHE A 284 34.91 -16.51 2.75
CA PHE A 284 33.92 -16.27 3.81
C PHE A 284 32.50 -16.11 3.26
N PHE A 285 32.31 -15.32 2.19
CA PHE A 285 31.01 -15.16 1.55
C PHE A 285 30.51 -16.45 0.90
N ARG A 286 31.39 -17.22 0.25
CA ARG A 286 31.07 -18.54 -0.28
C ARG A 286 30.60 -19.48 0.83
N ASP A 287 31.31 -19.51 1.95
CA ASP A 287 30.99 -20.40 3.06
C ASP A 287 29.66 -20.00 3.73
N ILE A 288 29.39 -18.70 3.91
CA ILE A 288 28.07 -18.18 4.34
C ILE A 288 26.98 -18.58 3.36
N PHE A 289 27.18 -18.40 2.06
CA PHE A 289 26.20 -18.74 1.04
C PHE A 289 25.90 -20.24 1.04
N ILE A 290 26.92 -21.08 1.19
CA ILE A 290 26.78 -22.54 1.32
C ILE A 290 26.01 -22.88 2.60
N ILE A 291 26.29 -22.23 3.73
CA ILE A 291 25.59 -22.44 5.01
C ILE A 291 24.12 -22.03 4.91
N LEU A 292 23.82 -20.88 4.29
CA LEU A 292 22.44 -20.41 4.09
C LEU A 292 21.68 -21.34 3.15
N THR A 293 22.30 -21.74 2.04
CA THR A 293 21.70 -22.62 1.02
C THR A 293 21.52 -24.05 1.54
N SER A 294 22.44 -24.55 2.37
CA SER A 294 22.31 -25.86 3.03
C SER A 294 21.25 -25.84 4.15
N SER A 295 21.07 -24.70 4.82
CA SER A 295 20.01 -24.50 5.80
C SER A 295 18.63 -24.44 5.13
N CYS A 296 18.50 -23.80 3.96
CA CYS A 296 17.27 -23.80 3.18
C CYS A 296 16.98 -25.16 2.52
N THR A 297 17.99 -25.94 2.12
CA THR A 297 17.78 -27.29 1.55
C THR A 297 17.46 -28.35 2.61
N ARG A 298 17.82 -28.15 3.89
CA ARG A 298 17.36 -29.01 5.01
C ARG A 298 15.86 -28.89 5.32
N TYR A 299 15.20 -27.81 4.89
CA TYR A 299 13.73 -27.66 4.99
C TYR A 299 12.98 -28.21 3.76
N THR A 300 13.68 -28.74 2.76
CA THR A 300 13.06 -29.57 1.72
C THR A 300 13.09 -31.05 2.16
N PRO A 301 11.96 -31.77 2.18
CA PRO A 301 11.94 -33.17 2.57
C PRO A 301 12.68 -33.99 1.51
N SER A 302 13.96 -34.31 1.75
CA SER A 302 14.64 -35.29 0.93
C SER A 302 13.98 -36.64 1.22
N ARG A 303 13.21 -37.16 0.27
CA ARG A 303 12.85 -38.59 0.23
C ARG A 303 14.12 -39.39 0.04
N ARG A 304 14.89 -39.57 1.11
CA ARG A 304 16.02 -40.51 1.15
C ARG A 304 15.44 -41.85 1.58
N GLY A 305 15.05 -42.64 0.57
CA GLY A 305 14.67 -44.02 0.76
C GLY A 305 15.82 -44.79 1.41
N TYR A 306 15.53 -45.43 2.53
CA TYR A 306 16.39 -46.43 3.14
C TYR A 306 16.46 -47.63 2.19
N HIS A 307 17.58 -47.81 1.48
CA HIS A 307 17.96 -49.14 1.03
C HIS A 307 18.60 -49.86 2.21
N ARG A 308 17.82 -50.72 2.86
CA ARG A 308 18.35 -51.70 3.80
C ARG A 308 19.27 -52.65 3.05
N VAL A 309 20.48 -52.77 3.57
CA VAL A 309 21.45 -53.81 3.24
C VAL A 309 20.84 -55.14 3.70
N GLY A 310 20.39 -55.95 2.74
CA GLY A 310 20.02 -57.35 2.93
C GLY A 310 21.26 -58.21 2.79
N GLN A 311 21.53 -58.97 3.84
CA GLN A 311 22.66 -59.88 4.00
C GLN A 311 22.39 -61.22 3.29
N ASN A 312 23.43 -61.72 2.60
CA ASN A 312 23.65 -63.07 2.05
C ASN A 312 22.79 -63.56 0.87
N GLY A 313 23.47 -63.72 -0.28
CA GLY A 313 23.04 -64.63 -1.35
C GLY A 313 23.79 -64.44 -2.68
N GLY A 314 24.89 -65.17 -2.87
CA GLY A 314 25.25 -65.79 -4.15
C GLY A 314 25.72 -64.94 -5.35
N MET A 315 26.99 -65.16 -5.71
CA MET A 315 27.44 -65.47 -7.08
C MET A 315 27.38 -64.41 -8.19
N GLY A 316 28.58 -63.98 -8.61
CA GLY A 316 28.93 -63.80 -10.03
C GLY A 316 28.79 -62.40 -10.62
N GLY A 317 29.90 -61.84 -11.13
CA GLY A 317 29.85 -60.71 -12.06
C GLY A 317 31.10 -59.84 -12.14
N ASN A 318 32.10 -60.31 -12.88
CA ASN A 318 33.20 -59.51 -13.43
C ASN A 318 32.73 -58.17 -14.03
N GLY A 319 33.43 -57.06 -13.78
CA GLY A 319 33.33 -55.90 -14.67
C GLY A 319 33.83 -54.54 -14.19
N ARG A 320 35.13 -54.28 -14.38
CA ARG A 320 35.73 -53.03 -14.92
C ARG A 320 35.61 -51.70 -14.14
N ALA A 321 36.72 -51.39 -13.47
CA ALA A 321 37.50 -50.16 -13.53
C ALA A 321 36.90 -48.91 -14.22
N ARG A 322 36.79 -47.81 -13.46
CA ARG A 322 36.95 -46.43 -13.96
C ARG A 322 37.19 -45.46 -12.79
N GLY A 323 38.44 -45.12 -12.55
CA GLY A 323 38.83 -44.16 -11.51
C GLY A 323 40.34 -44.17 -11.24
N ASP A 324 41.15 -44.12 -12.29
CA ASP A 324 42.61 -44.12 -12.18
C ASP A 324 43.18 -43.21 -13.28
N SER A 325 43.24 -41.90 -13.00
CA SER A 325 43.78 -40.90 -13.93
C SER A 325 44.60 -39.82 -13.21
N ALA A 326 44.30 -39.52 -11.95
CA ALA A 326 45.11 -38.56 -11.18
C ALA A 326 46.36 -39.20 -10.57
N ASP A 327 46.27 -40.46 -10.10
CA ASP A 327 47.42 -41.16 -9.49
C ASP A 327 48.40 -41.71 -10.53
N ALA A 328 47.92 -42.01 -11.75
CA ALA A 328 48.75 -42.38 -12.89
C ALA A 328 49.57 -41.20 -13.45
N GLU A 329 49.06 -39.96 -13.39
CA GLU A 329 49.80 -38.76 -13.80
C GLU A 329 50.91 -38.41 -12.80
N ASN A 330 50.66 -38.55 -11.49
CA ASN A 330 51.69 -38.30 -10.48
C ASN A 330 52.83 -39.33 -10.54
N ARG A 331 52.56 -40.58 -10.91
CA ARG A 331 53.60 -41.60 -11.11
C ARG A 331 54.52 -41.34 -12.30
N LEU A 332 54.05 -40.65 -13.35
CA LEU A 332 54.87 -40.30 -14.51
C LEU A 332 55.83 -39.15 -14.23
N ILE A 333 55.50 -38.28 -13.25
CA ILE A 333 56.35 -37.16 -12.85
C ILE A 333 57.49 -37.66 -11.97
N ASP A 334 57.22 -38.56 -11.01
CA ASP A 334 58.27 -39.15 -10.16
C ASP A 334 59.24 -40.03 -10.95
N SER A 335 58.81 -40.71 -12.02
CA SER A 335 59.71 -41.49 -12.88
C SER A 335 60.60 -40.65 -13.80
N LEU A 336 60.23 -39.38 -14.06
CA LEU A 336 60.99 -38.50 -14.96
C LEU A 336 62.12 -37.74 -14.22
N ASP A 337 62.01 -37.60 -12.89
CA ASP A 337 63.02 -36.94 -12.05
C ASP A 337 64.18 -37.88 -11.66
N GLU A 338 64.02 -39.21 -11.76
CA GLU A 338 65.09 -40.18 -11.46
C GLU A 338 66.10 -40.41 -12.61
N ASP A 339 65.75 -40.10 -13.87
CA ASP A 339 66.63 -40.32 -15.05
C ASP A 339 67.57 -39.13 -15.38
N TRP A 340 67.56 -38.06 -14.58
CA TRP A 340 68.41 -36.87 -14.80
C TRP A 340 69.57 -36.69 -13.81
N ASN A 341 69.83 -37.68 -12.94
CA ASN A 341 70.85 -37.59 -11.89
C ASN A 341 71.91 -38.73 -11.86
N ASP A 342 72.19 -39.38 -13.00
CA ASP A 342 73.45 -40.13 -13.20
C ASP A 342 74.14 -39.77 -14.53
#